data_AF-A0A9X8ZY68-F1
#
_entry.id   AF-A0A9X8ZY68-F1
#
_cell.length_a   1.000
_cell.length_b   1.000
_cell.length_c   1.000
_cell.angle_alpha   90.00
_cell.angle_beta   90.00
_cell.angle_gamma   90.00
#
_symmetry.space_group_name_H-M   'P 1'
#
loop_
_entity.id
_entity.type
_entity.pdbx_description
1 polymer ?
#
loop_
_entity_poly.entity_id
_entity_poly.type
_entity_poly.pdbx_seq_one_letter_code
_entity_poly.pdbx_strand_id
1 'polypeptide(L)'
;YGLQKEVFSHEIPSNMRVGLNASIAFDVSIQQLQMLLYGSSLYIIPNEVRSDPEQFVAYIRENKLAIFDITPSMLQLLIDAG
;
A
#
# COMPACT_ATOMS: atom_id res chain seq x y z
N TYR A 1 14.95 -16.46 -21.36
CA TYR A 1 14.33 -17.56 -20.58
C TYR A 1 14.77 -17.62 -19.12
N GLY A 2 16.00 -17.24 -18.74
CA GLY A 2 16.44 -17.28 -17.32
C GLY A 2 15.93 -16.13 -16.43
N LEU A 3 15.95 -14.88 -16.94
CA LEU A 3 15.55 -13.68 -16.18
C LEU A 3 14.12 -13.72 -15.65
N GLN A 4 13.18 -14.27 -16.43
CA GLN A 4 11.78 -14.37 -16.01
C GLN A 4 11.60 -15.32 -14.83
N LYS A 5 12.38 -16.41 -14.79
CA LYS A 5 12.19 -17.46 -13.79
C LYS A 5 12.84 -17.12 -12.46
N GLU A 6 13.93 -16.35 -12.44
CA GLU A 6 14.57 -15.93 -11.19
C GLU A 6 13.92 -14.67 -10.60
N VAL A 7 13.62 -13.66 -11.42
CA VAL A 7 13.07 -12.38 -10.94
C VAL A 7 11.60 -12.48 -10.53
N PHE A 8 10.81 -13.31 -11.23
CA PHE A 8 9.38 -13.52 -10.93
C PHE A 8 9.11 -14.87 -10.24
N SER A 9 10.14 -15.49 -9.64
CA SER A 9 10.00 -16.74 -8.86
C SER A 9 9.17 -16.58 -7.59
N HIS A 10 9.05 -15.35 -7.09
CA HIS A 10 8.25 -15.06 -5.91
C HIS A 10 6.78 -14.95 -6.32
N GLU A 11 5.96 -15.82 -5.76
CA GLU A 11 4.51 -15.67 -5.85
C GLU A 11 4.12 -14.33 -5.22
N ILE A 12 3.67 -13.39 -6.05
CA ILE A 12 3.08 -12.16 -5.54
C ILE A 12 1.73 -12.55 -4.95
N PRO A 13 1.47 -12.27 -3.66
CA PRO A 13 0.23 -12.70 -3.04
C PRO A 13 -0.97 -12.07 -3.77
N SER A 14 -1.97 -12.88 -4.07
CA SER A 14 -3.21 -12.43 -4.69
C SER A 14 -4.25 -12.07 -3.63
N ASN A 15 -5.32 -11.37 -4.03
CA ASN A 15 -6.42 -10.96 -3.15
C ASN A 15 -6.02 -10.09 -1.96
N MET A 16 -4.92 -9.34 -2.06
CA MET A 16 -4.54 -8.39 -1.02
C MET A 16 -5.37 -7.10 -1.10
N ARG A 17 -5.50 -6.42 0.04
CA ARG A 17 -6.08 -5.07 0.11
C ARG A 17 -4.95 -4.06 0.24
N VAL A 18 -4.67 -3.35 -0.85
CA VAL A 18 -3.51 -2.46 -0.96
C VAL A 18 -3.97 -1.02 -0.86
N GLY A 19 -3.37 -0.24 0.04
CA GLY A 19 -3.64 1.18 0.18
C GLY A 19 -2.95 1.98 -0.92
N LEU A 20 -3.71 2.77 -1.67
CA LEU A 20 -3.20 3.78 -2.59
C LEU A 20 -3.19 5.13 -1.87
N ASN A 21 -2.03 5.52 -1.38
CA ASN A 21 -1.83 6.76 -0.61
C ASN A 21 -0.77 7.70 -1.23
N ALA A 22 -0.02 7.21 -2.21
CA ALA A 22 0.82 8.04 -3.06
C ALA A 22 -0.05 8.84 -4.04
N SER A 23 0.41 10.03 -4.41
CA SER A 23 -0.19 10.73 -5.54
C SER A 23 0.07 9.92 -6.82
N ILE A 24 -0.97 9.77 -7.66
CA ILE A 24 -0.90 9.03 -8.92
C ILE A 24 0.05 9.66 -9.95
N ALA A 25 0.47 10.90 -9.72
CA ALA A 25 1.46 11.59 -10.53
C ALA A 25 2.92 11.19 -10.20
N PHE A 26 3.15 10.41 -9.14
CA PHE A 26 4.48 9.94 -8.73
C PHE A 26 4.68 8.46 -9.00
N ASP A 27 5.93 8.05 -9.21
CA ASP A 27 6.36 6.70 -9.54
C ASP A 27 5.99 5.64 -8.49
N VAL A 28 5.98 5.99 -7.21
CA VAL A 28 5.55 5.11 -6.10
C VAL A 28 4.13 4.55 -6.35
N SER A 29 3.25 5.33 -6.97
CA SER A 29 1.89 4.86 -7.27
C SER A 29 1.86 3.65 -8.21
N ILE A 30 2.88 3.45 -9.04
CA ILE A 30 2.96 2.32 -9.98
C ILE A 30 3.07 0.99 -9.22
N GLN A 31 3.80 0.95 -8.10
CA GLN A 31 3.93 -0.25 -7.27
C GLN A 31 2.59 -0.68 -6.66
N GLN A 32 1.74 0.29 -6.32
CA GLN A 32 0.40 0.03 -5.79
C GLN A 32 -0.56 -0.34 -6.95
N LEU A 33 -0.52 0.39 -8.06
CA LEU A 33 -1.35 0.15 -9.25
C LEU A 33 -1.13 -1.24 -9.86
N GLN A 34 0.13 -1.69 -9.96
CA GLN A 34 0.43 -3.02 -10.53
C GLN A 34 -0.19 -4.17 -9.73
N MET A 35 -0.55 -3.97 -8.46
CA MET A 35 -1.17 -5.01 -7.63
C MET A 35 -2.54 -5.46 -8.16
N LEU A 36 -3.23 -4.59 -8.91
CA LEU A 36 -4.45 -4.97 -9.65
C LEU A 36 -4.19 -6.11 -10.64
N LEU A 37 -3.01 -6.14 -11.28
CA LEU A 37 -2.64 -7.17 -12.24
C LEU A 37 -2.46 -8.55 -11.59
N TYR A 38 -2.26 -8.57 -10.27
CA TYR A 38 -2.11 -9.79 -9.46
C TYR A 38 -3.39 -10.17 -8.70
N GLY A 39 -4.54 -9.57 -9.03
CA GLY A 39 -5.82 -9.89 -8.41
C GLY A 39 -6.03 -9.28 -7.02
N SER A 40 -5.23 -8.26 -6.65
CA SER A 40 -5.46 -7.49 -5.43
C SER A 40 -6.50 -6.39 -5.64
N SER A 41 -7.03 -5.84 -4.55
CA SER A 41 -7.92 -4.68 -4.54
C SER A 41 -7.16 -3.43 -4.08
N LEU A 42 -7.42 -2.29 -4.71
CA LEU A 42 -6.88 -1.00 -4.28
C LEU A 42 -7.89 -0.19 -3.47
N TYR A 43 -7.41 0.36 -2.36
CA TYR A 43 -8.16 1.20 -1.43
C TYR A 43 -7.56 2.60 -1.50
N ILE A 44 -8.29 3.54 -2.10
CA ILE A 44 -7.83 4.93 -2.24
C ILE A 44 -7.94 5.60 -0.88
N ILE A 45 -6.80 6.00 -0.30
CA ILE A 45 -6.75 6.62 1.02
C ILE A 45 -6.95 8.14 0.84
N PRO A 46 -8.03 8.73 1.38
CA PRO A 46 -8.30 10.16 1.24
C PRO A 46 -7.17 11.02 1.82
N ASN A 47 -6.97 12.21 1.28
CA ASN A 47 -5.90 13.11 1.71
C ASN A 47 -6.03 13.49 3.19
N GLU A 48 -7.27 13.70 3.64
CA GLU A 48 -7.63 14.07 5.01
C GLU A 48 -7.24 12.97 6.00
N VAL A 49 -7.47 11.71 5.61
CA VAL A 49 -7.05 10.53 6.37
C VAL A 49 -5.52 10.41 6.40
N ARG A 50 -4.83 10.69 5.29
CA ARG A 50 -3.36 10.62 5.24
C ARG A 50 -2.65 11.65 6.12
N SER A 51 -3.28 12.81 6.34
CA SER A 51 -2.71 13.88 7.17
C SER A 51 -2.90 13.66 8.68
N ASP A 52 -3.72 12.70 9.08
CA ASP A 52 -4.05 12.42 10.47
C ASP A 52 -3.66 10.97 10.83
N PRO A 53 -2.60 10.77 11.64
CA PRO A 53 -2.12 9.43 12.01
C PRO A 53 -3.19 8.54 12.65
N GLU A 54 -4.07 9.09 13.48
CA GLU A 54 -5.11 8.33 14.17
C GLU A 54 -6.18 7.84 13.17
N GLN A 55 -6.61 8.73 12.27
CA GLN A 55 -7.52 8.35 11.19
C GLN A 55 -6.89 7.35 10.23
N PHE A 56 -5.60 7.48 9.94
CA PHE A 56 -4.89 6.52 9.09
C PHE A 56 -4.88 5.13 9.74
N VAL A 57 -4.48 5.02 11.02
CA VAL A 57 -4.51 3.76 11.76
C VAL A 57 -5.92 3.14 11.77
N ALA A 58 -6.95 3.95 12.01
CA ALA A 58 -8.34 3.49 11.95
C ALA A 58 -8.71 2.96 10.56
N TYR A 59 -8.34 3.68 9.49
CA TYR A 59 -8.60 3.28 8.11
C TYR A 59 -7.89 1.97 7.75
N ILE A 60 -6.64 1.78 8.17
CA ILE A 60 -5.89 0.53 7.96
C ILE A 60 -6.64 -0.64 8.60
N ARG A 61 -7.08 -0.49 9.85
CA ARG A 61 -7.75 -1.54 10.62
C ARG A 61 -9.13 -1.86 10.06
N GLU A 62 -9.94 -0.85 9.77
CA GLU A 62 -11.29 -1.00 9.22
C GLU A 62 -11.26 -1.70 7.86
N ASN A 63 -10.36 -1.25 6.99
CA ASN A 63 -10.25 -1.78 5.63
C ASN A 63 -9.40 -3.05 5.55
N LYS A 64 -8.73 -3.45 6.64
CA LYS A 64 -7.82 -4.61 6.71
C LYS A 64 -6.75 -4.53 5.62
N LEU A 65 -6.12 -3.36 5.51
CA LEU A 65 -5.06 -3.16 4.51
C LEU A 65 -3.88 -4.09 4.83
N ALA A 66 -3.43 -4.82 3.81
CA ALA A 66 -2.29 -5.72 3.91
C ALA A 66 -0.97 -5.01 3.55
N ILE A 67 -1.03 -4.02 2.66
CA ILE A 67 0.13 -3.29 2.14
C ILE A 67 -0.23 -1.81 1.97
N PHE A 68 0.69 -0.92 2.34
CA PHE A 68 0.65 0.52 2.06
C PHE A 68 2.08 1.07 2.18
N ASP A 69 2.38 2.19 1.51
CA ASP A 69 3.70 2.82 1.52
C ASP A 69 3.72 4.06 2.40
N ILE A 70 4.70 4.21 3.28
CA ILE A 70 4.86 5.41 4.10
C ILE A 70 6.34 5.79 4.23
N THR A 71 6.61 7.06 4.50
CA THR A 71 7.96 7.49 4.85
C THR A 71 8.32 7.00 6.26
N PRO A 72 9.61 6.82 6.59
CA PRO A 72 10.04 6.46 7.94
C PRO A 72 9.55 7.42 9.03
N SER A 73 9.46 8.72 8.72
CA SER A 73 8.92 9.72 9.65
C SER A 73 7.44 9.51 9.95
N MET A 74 6.65 9.16 8.94
CA MET A 74 5.23 8.85 9.10
C MET A 74 5.04 7.54 9.85
N LEU A 75 5.91 6.54 9.64
CA LEU A 75 5.86 5.28 10.38
C LEU A 75 5.93 5.50 11.89
N GLN A 76 6.81 6.39 12.36
CA GLN A 76 6.89 6.70 13.79
C GLN A 76 5.56 7.27 14.31
N LEU A 77 4.95 8.20 13.57
CA LEU A 77 3.65 8.78 13.94
C LEU A 77 2.54 7.73 14.01
N LEU A 78 2.52 6.76 13.08
CA LEU A 78 1.54 5.67 13.11
C LEU A 78 1.76 4.72 14.29
N ILE A 79 3.01 4.40 14.62
CA ILE A 79 3.35 3.58 15.79
C ILE A 79 2.87 4.27 17.08
N ASP A 80 3.08 5.58 17.19
CA ASP A 80 2.65 6.35 18.36
C ASP A 80 1.11 6.44 18.44
N ALA A 81 0.42 6.41 17.30
CA ALA A 81 -1.05 6.46 17.20
C ALA A 81 -1.76 5.10 17.40
N GLY A 82 -1.05 3.95 17.26
CA GLY A 82 -1.54 2.64 17.69
C GLY A 82 -1.23 1.44 16.80
#